data_AF-A0A5C4Q9G7-F1
#
_entry.id   AF-A0A5C4Q9G7-F1
#
_cell.length_a   1.000
_cell.length_b   1.000
_cell.length_c   1.000
_cell.angle_alpha   90.00
_cell.angle_beta   90.00
_cell.angle_gamma   90.00
#
_symmetry.space_group_name_H-M   'P 1'
#
loop_
_entity.id
_entity.type
_entity.pdbx_description
1 polymer ?
#
loop_
_entity_poly.entity_id
_entity_poly.type
_entity_poly.pdbx_seq_one_letter_code
_entity_poly.pdbx_strand_id
1 'polypeptide(L)'
;MKVRTRFRTPTPGGGQPSTLAATVAPASVEVTPRMLRVGDGYAATLVVTGYPAEVGPAWLEPLLSWPGRLDLALHIDPLPAPVAASRLRNQRARFESSRRADAEAGKLTDPCVDAAADDAADLAQRLARGVAKLFRVGLYLTVHARSEDELLHACAQVKAAAASTLIEVQPATWRHLAGWTTTLPLATDSLRVHRTMDTQALAAAFPLASADLPAPLPGDPPAEGGILYGVNPDSGGIVWWDRWAQENHNSVVLARSGAGKSYFVKLEILRNLYQRVRVAVIDPEDEYVRLADAVGGTVMRLGMAGVKVNPLDLPARDTRPDVLTRRGLFLHT
;
A
#
# COMPACT_ATOMS: atom_id res chain seq x y z
N MET A 1 -29.13 -55.06 30.67
CA MET A 1 -28.08 -55.68 29.83
C MET A 1 -27.25 -54.54 29.22
N LYS A 2 -26.00 -54.36 29.67
CA LYS A 2 -25.14 -53.21 29.33
C LYS A 2 -24.62 -53.34 27.89
N VAL A 3 -24.97 -52.41 27.00
CA VAL A 3 -24.38 -52.30 25.67
C VAL A 3 -23.07 -51.51 25.79
N ARG A 4 -21.95 -52.22 25.66
CA ARG A 4 -20.59 -51.65 25.58
C ARG A 4 -20.38 -51.11 24.16
N THR A 5 -20.34 -49.80 23.99
CA THR A 5 -19.77 -49.14 22.81
C THR A 5 -18.25 -49.26 22.87
N ARG A 6 -17.66 -50.05 21.96
CA ARG A 6 -16.20 -50.10 21.78
C ARG A 6 -15.75 -48.82 21.07
N PHE A 7 -14.96 -48.00 21.76
CA PHE A 7 -14.15 -46.97 21.10
C PHE A 7 -13.08 -47.66 20.25
N ARG A 8 -13.05 -47.33 18.96
CA ARG A 8 -12.03 -47.78 18.03
C ARG A 8 -10.87 -46.79 18.12
N THR A 9 -9.77 -47.19 18.75
CA THR A 9 -8.51 -46.44 18.71
C THR A 9 -7.99 -46.41 17.27
N PRO A 10 -7.57 -45.24 16.72
CA PRO A 10 -6.97 -45.21 15.41
C PRO A 10 -5.54 -45.75 15.49
N THR A 11 -5.24 -46.74 14.67
CA THR A 11 -3.89 -47.27 14.43
C THR A 11 -3.04 -46.17 13.77
N PRO A 12 -1.75 -45.99 14.13
CA PRO A 12 -0.87 -45.07 13.44
C PRO A 12 -0.40 -45.74 12.13
N GLY A 13 -1.23 -45.64 11.09
CA GLY A 13 -0.87 -46.03 9.74
C GLY A 13 -0.19 -44.86 9.02
N GLY A 14 1.12 -44.97 8.83
CA GLY A 14 1.91 -44.02 8.05
C GLY A 14 1.45 -43.95 6.60
N GLY A 15 0.84 -42.83 6.26
CA GLY A 15 0.51 -42.41 4.90
C GLY A 15 0.14 -40.94 4.99
N GLN A 16 1.11 -40.06 4.70
CA GLN A 16 0.87 -38.62 4.75
C GLN A 16 -0.24 -38.26 3.75
N PRO A 17 -1.22 -37.42 4.13
CA PRO A 17 -2.14 -36.86 3.15
C PRO A 17 -1.36 -35.85 2.29
N SER A 18 -0.77 -36.31 1.18
CA SER A 18 -0.12 -35.48 0.17
C SER A 18 -1.17 -34.81 -0.72
N THR A 19 -2.09 -34.06 -0.12
CA THR A 19 -3.05 -33.23 -0.86
C THR A 19 -2.63 -31.78 -0.72
N LEU A 20 -2.75 -31.00 -1.79
CA LEU A 20 -2.52 -29.54 -1.78
C LEU A 20 -3.31 -28.87 -0.63
N ALA A 21 -4.48 -29.41 -0.31
CA ALA A 21 -5.29 -28.99 0.82
C ALA A 21 -4.57 -29.15 2.18
N ALA A 22 -3.82 -30.23 2.40
CA ALA A 22 -3.04 -30.41 3.64
C ALA A 22 -1.88 -29.40 3.76
N THR A 23 -1.37 -28.89 2.64
CA THR A 23 -0.27 -27.90 2.61
C THR A 23 -0.78 -26.46 2.74
N VAL A 24 -1.96 -26.16 2.19
CA VAL A 24 -2.45 -24.76 2.05
C VAL A 24 -3.61 -24.44 3.00
N ALA A 25 -4.34 -25.45 3.51
CA ALA A 25 -5.44 -25.20 4.44
C ALA A 25 -4.91 -24.88 5.85
N PRO A 26 -5.61 -24.00 6.59
CA PRO A 26 -5.27 -23.74 7.98
C PRO A 26 -5.46 -24.99 8.84
N ALA A 27 -4.65 -25.12 9.89
CA ALA A 27 -4.69 -26.28 10.79
C ALA A 27 -6.04 -26.45 11.51
N SER A 28 -6.73 -25.35 11.81
CA SER A 28 -8.07 -25.34 12.42
C SER A 28 -8.81 -24.05 12.08
N VAL A 29 -10.14 -24.13 12.03
CA VAL A 29 -11.01 -22.97 11.88
C VAL A 29 -12.14 -23.06 12.89
N GLU A 30 -12.27 -22.04 13.74
CA GLU A 30 -13.37 -21.90 14.71
C GLU A 30 -14.16 -20.63 14.38
N VAL A 31 -15.47 -20.79 14.19
CA VAL A 31 -16.37 -19.72 13.78
C VAL A 31 -17.14 -19.21 14.99
N THR A 32 -17.02 -17.92 15.27
CA THR A 32 -17.80 -17.25 16.31
C THR A 32 -18.73 -16.19 15.68
N PRO A 33 -19.67 -15.61 16.44
CA PRO A 33 -20.56 -14.57 15.90
C PRO A 33 -19.82 -13.31 15.45
N ARG A 34 -18.69 -12.98 16.08
CA ARG A 34 -17.97 -11.70 15.92
C ARG A 34 -16.62 -11.81 15.22
N MET A 35 -16.07 -13.02 15.13
CA MET A 35 -14.76 -13.27 14.54
C MET A 35 -14.59 -14.73 14.09
N LEU A 36 -13.51 -14.98 13.40
CA LEU A 36 -13.02 -16.28 12.96
C LEU A 36 -11.65 -16.51 13.61
N ARG A 37 -11.43 -17.66 14.24
CA ARG A 37 -10.09 -18.09 14.65
C ARG A 37 -9.56 -19.05 13.60
N VAL A 38 -8.43 -18.71 12.97
CA VAL A 38 -7.82 -19.46 11.88
C VAL A 38 -6.39 -19.79 12.28
N GLY A 39 -6.13 -21.08 12.56
CA GLY A 39 -4.85 -21.53 13.10
C GLY A 39 -4.53 -20.85 14.44
N ASP A 40 -3.41 -20.11 14.46
CA ASP A 40 -2.90 -19.37 15.61
C ASP A 40 -3.33 -17.89 15.63
N GLY A 41 -4.15 -17.45 14.66
CA GLY A 41 -4.57 -16.06 14.52
C GLY A 41 -6.09 -15.88 14.57
N TYR A 42 -6.49 -14.61 14.61
CA TYR A 42 -7.89 -14.19 14.59
C TYR A 42 -8.15 -13.29 13.39
N ALA A 43 -9.35 -13.36 12.83
CA ALA A 43 -9.78 -12.58 11.70
C ALA A 43 -11.23 -12.12 11.85
N ALA A 44 -11.54 -10.92 11.35
CA ALA A 44 -12.91 -10.44 11.27
C ALA A 44 -13.12 -9.69 9.95
N THR A 45 -14.15 -10.12 9.22
CA THR A 45 -14.58 -9.45 8.00
C THR A 45 -15.56 -8.31 8.30
N LEU A 46 -15.28 -7.16 7.68
CA LEU A 46 -16.15 -6.01 7.54
C LEU A 46 -16.65 -5.93 6.09
N VAL A 47 -17.93 -5.60 5.93
CA VAL A 47 -18.61 -5.43 4.65
C VAL A 47 -18.86 -3.97 4.43
N VAL A 48 -18.53 -3.44 3.25
CA VAL A 48 -18.86 -2.07 2.89
C VAL A 48 -20.34 -1.96 2.53
N THR A 49 -21.07 -1.16 3.29
CA THR A 49 -22.51 -0.93 3.12
C THR A 49 -22.84 0.47 2.60
N GLY A 50 -21.97 1.44 2.87
CA GLY A 50 -22.09 2.83 2.43
C GLY A 50 -20.82 3.27 1.71
N TYR A 51 -21.00 4.10 0.70
CA TYR A 51 -19.92 4.59 -0.15
C TYR A 51 -20.06 6.11 -0.28
N PRO A 52 -18.95 6.84 -0.45
CA PRO A 52 -19.01 8.26 -0.79
C PRO A 52 -19.85 8.52 -2.04
N ALA A 53 -20.50 9.69 -2.08
CA ALA A 53 -21.28 10.14 -3.23
C ALA A 53 -20.38 10.40 -4.44
N GLU A 54 -19.24 11.04 -4.20
CA GLU A 54 -18.21 11.32 -5.19
C GLU A 54 -16.87 10.74 -4.74
N VAL A 55 -16.08 10.25 -5.69
CA VAL A 55 -14.77 9.66 -5.42
C VAL A 55 -13.69 10.36 -6.22
N GLY A 56 -12.63 10.76 -5.52
CA GLY A 56 -11.37 11.17 -6.14
C GLY A 56 -10.51 9.96 -6.53
N PRO A 57 -9.40 10.19 -7.25
CA PRO A 57 -8.41 9.15 -7.52
C PRO A 57 -7.90 8.48 -6.23
N ALA A 58 -7.75 7.16 -6.27
CA ALA A 58 -7.31 6.31 -5.16
C ALA A 58 -8.10 6.51 -3.86
N TRP A 59 -9.43 6.59 -3.95
CA TRP A 59 -10.28 6.75 -2.77
C TRP A 59 -10.23 5.56 -1.78
N LEU A 60 -9.64 4.42 -2.17
CA LEU A 60 -9.36 3.28 -1.28
C LEU A 60 -8.00 3.36 -0.55
N GLU A 61 -7.17 4.35 -0.87
CA GLU A 61 -5.79 4.47 -0.37
C GLU A 61 -5.71 4.42 1.17
N PRO A 62 -6.58 5.12 1.95
CA PRO A 62 -6.48 5.08 3.40
C PRO A 62 -6.70 3.70 4.02
N LEU A 63 -7.40 2.79 3.32
CA LEU A 63 -7.55 1.40 3.73
C LEU A 63 -6.34 0.57 3.31
N LEU A 64 -5.85 0.77 2.09
CA LEU A 64 -4.71 0.01 1.54
C LEU A 64 -3.39 0.32 2.25
N SER A 65 -3.23 1.57 2.70
CA SER A 65 -2.04 2.06 3.40
C SER A 65 -2.17 2.00 4.93
N TRP A 66 -3.22 1.35 5.45
CA TRP A 66 -3.34 1.10 6.89
C TRP A 66 -2.23 0.13 7.36
N PRO A 67 -1.47 0.46 8.43
CA PRO A 67 -0.22 -0.22 8.78
C PRO A 67 -0.37 -1.62 9.42
N GLY A 68 -1.54 -2.24 9.34
CA GLY A 68 -1.79 -3.58 9.88
C GLY A 68 -2.12 -4.61 8.80
N ARG A 69 -2.43 -5.84 9.22
CA ARG A 69 -2.74 -6.93 8.30
C ARG A 69 -4.21 -6.88 7.88
N LEU A 70 -4.47 -6.32 6.70
CA LEU A 70 -5.78 -6.18 6.09
C LEU A 70 -5.79 -6.83 4.70
N ASP A 71 -6.74 -7.73 4.47
CA ASP A 71 -7.06 -8.20 3.12
C ASP A 71 -8.24 -7.37 2.59
N LEU A 72 -8.06 -6.72 1.44
CA LEU A 72 -9.13 -6.01 0.72
C LEU A 72 -9.45 -6.77 -0.56
N ALA A 73 -10.71 -7.14 -0.76
CA ALA A 73 -11.17 -7.80 -1.98
C ALA A 73 -12.27 -6.99 -2.67
N LEU A 74 -12.04 -6.71 -3.95
CA LEU A 74 -12.96 -6.01 -4.84
C LEU A 74 -13.46 -7.00 -5.90
N HIS A 75 -14.72 -7.42 -5.80
CA HIS A 75 -15.39 -8.28 -6.77
C HIS A 75 -16.09 -7.40 -7.79
N ILE A 76 -15.82 -7.60 -9.08
CA ILE A 76 -16.30 -6.74 -10.17
C ILE A 76 -17.01 -7.59 -11.21
N ASP A 77 -18.34 -7.42 -11.31
CA ASP A 77 -19.17 -8.07 -12.32
C ASP A 77 -19.76 -7.04 -13.29
N PRO A 78 -19.43 -7.04 -14.59
CA PRO A 78 -20.04 -6.12 -15.54
C PRO A 78 -21.54 -6.42 -15.70
N LEU A 79 -22.38 -5.36 -15.71
CA LEU A 79 -23.79 -5.50 -16.05
C LEU A 79 -23.97 -5.48 -17.57
N PRO A 80 -24.81 -6.37 -18.14
CA PRO A 80 -25.23 -6.26 -19.52
C PRO A 80 -25.91 -4.91 -19.80
N ALA A 81 -25.52 -4.24 -20.88
CA ALA A 81 -26.02 -2.91 -21.24
C ALA A 81 -27.55 -2.80 -21.26
N PRO A 82 -28.33 -3.77 -21.78
CA PRO A 82 -29.80 -3.69 -21.76
C PRO A 82 -30.38 -3.66 -20.34
N VAL A 83 -29.78 -4.42 -19.41
CA VAL A 83 -30.20 -4.49 -18.00
C VAL A 83 -29.86 -3.18 -17.29
N ALA A 84 -28.64 -2.67 -17.51
CA ALA A 84 -28.19 -1.40 -16.98
C ALA A 84 -29.09 -0.24 -17.43
N ALA A 85 -29.38 -0.15 -18.73
CA ALA A 85 -30.27 0.87 -19.29
C ALA A 85 -31.69 0.77 -18.74
N SER A 86 -32.23 -0.45 -18.57
CA SER A 86 -33.56 -0.64 -17.99
C SER A 86 -33.62 -0.22 -16.51
N ARG A 87 -32.58 -0.51 -15.72
CA ARG A 87 -32.52 -0.09 -14.32
C ARG A 87 -32.46 1.42 -14.17
N LEU A 88 -31.60 2.09 -14.96
CA LEU A 88 -31.51 3.55 -14.95
C LEU A 88 -32.82 4.22 -15.39
N ARG A 89 -33.49 3.70 -16.42
CA ARG A 89 -34.82 4.18 -16.82
C ARG A 89 -35.84 4.08 -15.70
N ASN A 90 -35.90 2.94 -15.02
CA ASN A 90 -36.82 2.74 -13.89
C ASN A 90 -36.49 3.66 -12.71
N GLN A 91 -35.20 3.86 -12.43
CA GLN A 91 -34.75 4.76 -11.37
C GLN A 91 -35.08 6.22 -11.67
N ARG A 92 -34.84 6.67 -12.92
CA ARG A 92 -35.22 8.01 -13.38
C ARG A 92 -36.73 8.22 -13.29
N ALA A 93 -37.53 7.24 -13.75
CA ALA A 93 -38.98 7.32 -13.65
C ALA A 93 -39.47 7.45 -12.19
N ARG A 94 -38.81 6.78 -11.24
CA ARG A 94 -39.11 6.92 -9.80
C ARG A 94 -38.80 8.34 -9.30
N PHE A 95 -37.62 8.87 -9.62
CA PHE A 95 -37.26 10.24 -9.21
C PHE A 95 -38.17 11.28 -9.84
N GLU A 96 -38.46 11.19 -11.15
CA GLU A 96 -39.42 12.07 -11.82
C GLU A 96 -40.83 11.98 -11.21
N SER A 97 -41.28 10.77 -10.83
CA SER A 97 -42.56 10.58 -10.16
C SER A 97 -42.59 11.23 -8.79
N SER A 98 -41.53 11.08 -7.99
CA SER A 98 -41.41 11.75 -6.68
C SER A 98 -41.43 13.28 -6.84
N ARG A 99 -40.69 13.83 -7.82
CA ARG A 99 -40.70 15.25 -8.14
C ARG A 99 -42.10 15.77 -8.47
N ARG A 100 -42.86 15.03 -9.30
CA ARG A 100 -44.24 15.39 -9.65
C ARG A 100 -45.16 15.36 -8.45
N ALA A 101 -45.08 14.31 -7.63
CA ALA A 101 -45.90 14.19 -6.43
C ALA A 101 -45.64 15.30 -5.41
N ASP A 102 -44.38 15.69 -5.21
CA ASP A 102 -44.03 16.79 -4.31
C ASP A 102 -44.47 18.16 -4.86
N ALA A 103 -44.36 18.37 -6.19
CA ALA A 103 -44.88 19.56 -6.85
C ALA A 103 -46.41 19.68 -6.77
N GLU A 104 -47.14 18.58 -6.98
CA GLU A 104 -48.60 18.51 -6.81
C GLU A 104 -49.02 18.75 -5.36
N ALA A 105 -48.20 18.34 -4.39
CA ALA A 105 -48.40 18.60 -2.96
C ALA A 105 -47.97 20.01 -2.51
N GLY A 106 -47.50 20.87 -3.43
CA GLY A 106 -47.04 22.23 -3.14
C GLY A 106 -45.80 22.30 -2.26
N LYS A 107 -45.02 21.21 -2.17
CA LYS A 107 -43.77 21.18 -1.40
C LYS A 107 -42.65 21.83 -2.21
N LEU A 108 -41.67 22.38 -1.50
CA LEU A 108 -40.41 22.81 -2.10
C LEU A 108 -39.67 21.59 -2.65
N THR A 109 -39.06 21.76 -3.82
CA THR A 109 -38.25 20.72 -4.46
C THR A 109 -37.09 20.31 -3.56
N ASP A 110 -36.90 19.00 -3.38
CA ASP A 110 -35.75 18.46 -2.67
C ASP A 110 -34.51 18.48 -3.59
N PRO A 111 -33.48 19.29 -3.28
CA PRO A 111 -32.27 19.38 -4.10
C PRO A 111 -31.57 18.02 -4.30
N CYS A 112 -31.67 17.09 -3.34
CA CYS A 112 -31.06 15.77 -3.45
C CYS A 112 -31.76 14.90 -4.49
N VAL A 113 -33.08 14.98 -4.58
CA VAL A 113 -33.88 14.23 -5.55
C VAL A 113 -33.65 14.80 -6.96
N ASP A 114 -33.53 16.12 -7.09
CA ASP A 114 -33.23 16.77 -8.36
C ASP A 114 -31.85 16.38 -8.88
N ALA A 115 -30.80 16.49 -8.06
CA ALA A 115 -29.46 16.06 -8.44
C ALA A 115 -29.41 14.58 -8.83
N ALA A 116 -30.06 13.70 -8.06
CA ALA A 116 -30.09 12.27 -8.35
C ALA A 116 -30.83 11.94 -9.67
N ALA A 117 -31.84 12.72 -10.04
CA ALA A 117 -32.55 12.57 -11.30
C ALA A 117 -31.68 12.97 -12.49
N ASP A 118 -30.95 14.09 -12.36
CA ASP A 118 -30.06 14.62 -13.40
C ASP A 118 -28.85 13.70 -13.60
N ASP A 119 -28.23 13.21 -12.51
CA ASP A 119 -27.13 12.23 -12.55
C ASP A 119 -27.56 10.92 -13.22
N ALA A 120 -28.76 10.42 -12.90
CA ALA A 120 -29.31 9.22 -13.53
C ALA A 120 -29.54 9.42 -15.04
N ALA A 121 -29.91 10.63 -15.46
CA ALA A 121 -30.08 10.98 -16.87
C ALA A 121 -28.74 11.04 -17.61
N ASP A 122 -27.73 11.72 -17.04
CA ASP A 122 -26.38 11.78 -17.62
C ASP A 122 -25.77 10.38 -17.76
N LEU A 123 -25.83 9.57 -16.69
CA LEU A 123 -25.30 8.22 -16.70
C LEU A 123 -26.00 7.33 -17.74
N ALA A 124 -27.32 7.46 -17.89
CA ALA A 124 -28.07 6.74 -18.92
C ALA A 124 -27.65 7.17 -20.34
N GLN A 125 -27.39 8.45 -20.56
CA GLN A 125 -26.94 8.98 -21.84
C GLN A 125 -25.51 8.49 -22.17
N ARG A 126 -24.60 8.50 -21.21
CA ARG A 126 -23.23 7.99 -21.35
C ARG A 126 -23.21 6.48 -21.64
N LEU A 127 -24.08 5.71 -20.98
CA LEU A 127 -24.24 4.28 -21.22
C LEU A 127 -24.80 4.01 -22.63
N ALA A 128 -25.81 4.76 -23.07
CA ALA A 128 -26.41 4.62 -24.40
C ALA A 128 -25.41 4.93 -25.53
N ARG A 129 -24.47 5.85 -25.29
CA ARG A 129 -23.37 6.18 -26.21
C ARG A 129 -22.20 5.20 -26.14
N GLY A 130 -22.23 4.21 -25.25
CA GLY A 130 -21.15 3.24 -25.05
C GLY A 130 -19.89 3.81 -24.38
N VAL A 131 -19.98 5.01 -23.79
CA VAL A 131 -18.84 5.70 -23.14
C VAL A 131 -18.61 5.18 -21.71
N ALA A 132 -19.68 4.75 -21.03
CA ALA A 132 -19.62 4.19 -19.69
C ALA A 132 -20.23 2.79 -19.64
N LYS A 133 -19.81 1.98 -18.67
CA LYS A 133 -20.41 0.69 -18.31
C LYS A 133 -20.80 0.73 -16.84
N LEU A 134 -21.79 -0.08 -16.47
CA LEU A 134 -22.13 -0.31 -15.07
C LEU A 134 -21.59 -1.66 -14.62
N PHE A 135 -21.15 -1.71 -13.37
CA PHE A 135 -20.60 -2.88 -12.71
C PHE A 135 -21.33 -3.12 -11.40
N ARG A 136 -21.52 -4.38 -11.04
CA ARG A 136 -21.94 -4.81 -9.73
C ARG A 136 -20.66 -5.10 -8.96
N VAL A 137 -20.44 -4.33 -7.91
CA VAL A 137 -19.19 -4.28 -7.17
C VAL A 137 -19.42 -4.70 -5.74
N GLY A 138 -18.66 -5.68 -5.25
CA GLY A 138 -18.60 -6.05 -3.83
C GLY A 138 -17.23 -5.69 -3.26
N LEU A 139 -17.21 -4.95 -2.16
CA LEU A 139 -15.99 -4.55 -1.46
C LEU A 139 -16.01 -5.10 -0.03
N TYR A 140 -15.00 -5.89 0.29
CA TYR A 140 -14.89 -6.61 1.56
C TYR A 140 -13.50 -6.45 2.16
N LEU A 141 -13.46 -6.34 3.49
CA LEU A 141 -12.26 -6.06 4.26
C LEU A 141 -12.12 -7.15 5.33
N THR A 142 -11.08 -7.96 5.30
CA THR A 142 -10.80 -8.91 6.40
C THR A 142 -9.57 -8.48 7.17
N VAL A 143 -9.79 -8.10 8.43
CA VAL A 143 -8.75 -7.67 9.37
C VAL A 143 -8.21 -8.90 10.08
N HIS A 144 -6.90 -8.97 10.31
CA HIS A 144 -6.24 -10.06 11.02
C HIS A 144 -5.41 -9.55 12.20
N ALA A 145 -5.35 -10.35 13.26
CA ALA A 145 -4.55 -10.08 14.45
C ALA A 145 -4.10 -11.38 15.16
N ARG A 146 -3.22 -11.26 16.16
CA ARG A 146 -2.70 -12.40 16.93
C ARG A 146 -3.50 -12.67 18.21
N SER A 147 -4.25 -11.69 18.69
CA SER A 147 -5.20 -11.84 19.81
C SER A 147 -6.56 -11.22 19.51
N GLU A 148 -7.57 -11.60 20.30
CA GLU A 148 -8.92 -11.03 20.21
C GLU A 148 -8.94 -9.53 20.53
N ASP A 149 -8.19 -9.08 21.54
CA ASP A 149 -8.09 -7.67 21.91
C ASP A 149 -7.44 -6.83 20.80
N GLU A 150 -6.35 -7.33 20.21
CA GLU A 150 -5.71 -6.71 19.05
C GLU A 150 -6.66 -6.65 17.85
N LEU A 151 -7.43 -7.72 17.60
CA LEU A 151 -8.39 -7.75 16.51
C LEU A 151 -9.45 -6.67 16.68
N LEU A 152 -10.00 -6.53 17.89
CA LEU A 152 -11.00 -5.51 18.19
C LEU A 152 -10.45 -4.10 17.95
N HIS A 153 -9.22 -3.85 18.42
CA HIS A 153 -8.55 -2.57 18.20
C HIS A 153 -8.28 -2.31 16.72
N ALA A 154 -7.76 -3.30 15.99
CA ALA A 154 -7.49 -3.21 14.56
C ALA A 154 -8.78 -2.96 13.75
N CYS A 155 -9.87 -3.66 14.07
CA CYS A 155 -11.18 -3.42 13.45
C CYS A 155 -11.68 -1.99 13.70
N ALA A 156 -11.45 -1.42 14.89
CA ALA A 156 -11.83 -0.05 15.18
C ALA A 156 -11.00 0.96 14.35
N GLN A 157 -9.71 0.72 14.20
CA GLN A 157 -8.83 1.54 13.35
C GLN A 157 -9.24 1.48 11.87
N VAL A 158 -9.51 0.28 11.34
CA VAL A 158 -9.97 0.11 9.95
C VAL A 158 -11.33 0.78 9.73
N LYS A 159 -12.24 0.71 10.71
CA LYS A 159 -13.52 1.46 10.67
C LYS A 159 -13.31 2.97 10.62
N ALA A 160 -12.37 3.48 11.43
CA ALA A 160 -12.03 4.91 11.42
C ALA A 160 -11.40 5.34 10.08
N ALA A 161 -10.52 4.52 9.51
CA ALA A 161 -9.93 4.76 8.19
C ALA A 161 -10.97 4.72 7.06
N ALA A 162 -11.94 3.81 7.12
CA ALA A 162 -13.07 3.81 6.19
C ALA A 162 -13.90 5.10 6.32
N ALA A 163 -14.23 5.48 7.56
CA ALA A 163 -15.07 6.66 7.83
C ALA A 163 -14.42 7.98 7.39
N SER A 164 -13.09 8.12 7.43
CA SER A 164 -12.40 9.32 6.94
C SER A 164 -12.58 9.53 5.43
N THR A 165 -12.87 8.46 4.70
CA THR A 165 -13.22 8.47 3.26
C THR A 165 -14.72 8.36 2.99
N LEU A 166 -15.57 8.55 4.00
CA LEU A 166 -17.03 8.42 3.93
C LEU A 166 -17.49 7.01 3.50
N ILE A 167 -16.67 5.99 3.74
CA ILE A 167 -17.03 4.59 3.55
C ILE A 167 -17.65 4.08 4.85
N GLU A 168 -18.85 3.52 4.77
CA GLU A 168 -19.49 2.87 5.91
C GLU A 168 -19.28 1.36 5.85
N VAL A 169 -18.82 0.80 6.97
CA VAL A 169 -18.52 -0.63 7.08
C VAL A 169 -19.26 -1.28 8.24
N GLN A 170 -19.76 -2.49 8.02
CA GLN A 170 -20.48 -3.27 9.02
C GLN A 170 -19.83 -4.64 9.22
N PRO A 171 -19.74 -5.16 10.45
CA PRO A 171 -19.21 -6.50 10.67
C PRO A 171 -20.08 -7.55 9.99
N ALA A 172 -19.45 -8.55 9.37
CA ALA A 172 -20.12 -9.72 8.80
C ALA A 172 -20.57 -10.70 9.91
N THR A 173 -21.34 -10.20 10.87
CA THR A 173 -21.80 -10.96 12.05
C THR A 173 -22.44 -12.28 11.61
N TRP A 174 -22.06 -13.39 12.23
CA TRP A 174 -22.44 -14.77 11.85
C TRP A 174 -22.00 -15.25 10.45
N ARG A 175 -21.30 -14.42 9.68
CA ARG A 175 -20.86 -14.69 8.30
C ARG A 175 -19.36 -14.48 8.12
N HIS A 176 -18.57 -14.47 9.20
CA HIS A 176 -17.12 -14.26 9.13
C HIS A 176 -16.37 -15.34 8.34
N LEU A 177 -16.82 -16.60 8.37
CA LEU A 177 -16.24 -17.64 7.52
C LEU A 177 -16.45 -17.32 6.03
N ALA A 178 -17.69 -17.00 5.65
CA ALA A 178 -18.02 -16.60 4.27
C ALA A 178 -17.29 -15.31 3.86
N GLY A 179 -17.12 -14.37 4.79
CA GLY A 179 -16.37 -13.15 4.58
C GLY A 179 -14.88 -13.40 4.35
N TRP A 180 -14.24 -14.20 5.20
CA TRP A 180 -12.83 -14.56 5.06
C TRP A 180 -12.58 -15.27 3.73
N THR A 181 -13.42 -16.25 3.36
CA THR A 181 -13.29 -16.93 2.06
C THR A 181 -13.52 -15.99 0.87
N THR A 182 -14.37 -14.97 1.04
CA THR A 182 -14.63 -13.96 0.00
C THR A 182 -13.44 -13.03 -0.23
N THR A 183 -12.60 -12.84 0.79
CA THR A 183 -11.36 -12.05 0.69
C THR A 183 -10.13 -12.85 0.25
N LEU A 184 -10.23 -14.19 0.17
CA LEU A 184 -9.16 -15.01 -0.39
C LEU A 184 -9.10 -14.85 -1.93
N PRO A 185 -7.94 -15.08 -2.56
CA PRO A 185 -7.76 -15.02 -4.02
C PRO A 185 -8.38 -16.23 -4.75
N LEU A 186 -9.61 -16.61 -4.37
CA LEU A 186 -10.38 -17.72 -4.92
C LEU A 186 -11.48 -17.25 -5.88
N ALA A 187 -11.57 -15.93 -6.14
CA ALA A 187 -12.58 -15.30 -6.98
C ALA A 187 -14.03 -15.72 -6.63
N THR A 188 -14.31 -15.97 -5.35
CA THR A 188 -15.60 -16.49 -4.88
C THR A 188 -16.27 -15.50 -3.94
N ASP A 189 -17.35 -14.86 -4.37
CA ASP A 189 -18.14 -13.98 -3.51
C ASP A 189 -19.31 -14.72 -2.84
N SER A 190 -19.12 -15.07 -1.57
CA SER A 190 -20.14 -15.70 -0.73
C SER A 190 -21.00 -14.69 0.04
N LEU A 191 -20.57 -13.44 0.14
CA LEU A 191 -21.29 -12.40 0.87
C LEU A 191 -22.40 -11.77 0.01
N ARG A 192 -22.11 -11.56 -1.28
CA ARG A 192 -23.02 -11.01 -2.30
C ARG A 192 -23.64 -9.66 -1.92
N VAL A 193 -22.90 -8.85 -1.17
CA VAL A 193 -23.30 -7.49 -0.81
C VAL A 193 -22.70 -6.56 -1.84
N HIS A 194 -23.54 -6.14 -2.80
CA HIS A 194 -23.07 -5.42 -3.96
C HIS A 194 -23.69 -4.03 -4.10
N ARG A 195 -22.90 -3.09 -4.61
CA ARG A 195 -23.35 -1.78 -5.10
C ARG A 195 -23.16 -1.71 -6.61
N THR A 196 -24.01 -0.94 -7.30
CA THR A 196 -23.77 -0.62 -8.70
C THR A 196 -22.86 0.59 -8.80
N MET A 197 -21.79 0.49 -9.59
CA MET A 197 -20.82 1.56 -9.85
C MET A 197 -20.62 1.74 -11.35
N ASP A 198 -20.27 2.94 -11.79
CA ASP A 198 -19.89 3.19 -13.16
C ASP A 198 -18.39 2.95 -13.38
N THR A 199 -17.95 3.04 -14.64
CA THR A 199 -16.55 2.87 -15.00
C THR A 199 -15.62 3.85 -14.27
N GLN A 200 -16.02 5.13 -14.11
CA GLN A 200 -15.14 6.13 -13.52
C GLN A 200 -14.93 5.92 -12.03
N ALA A 201 -15.99 5.68 -11.26
CA ALA A 201 -15.88 5.42 -9.83
C ALA A 201 -15.05 4.16 -9.55
N LEU A 202 -15.21 3.12 -10.39
CA LEU A 202 -14.44 1.90 -10.27
C LEU A 202 -12.96 2.11 -10.63
N ALA A 203 -12.67 2.83 -11.72
CA ALA A 203 -11.30 3.14 -12.11
C ALA A 203 -10.57 3.97 -11.05
N ALA A 204 -11.27 4.91 -10.42
CA ALA A 204 -10.74 5.73 -9.33
C ALA A 204 -10.41 4.91 -8.07
N ALA A 205 -10.88 3.67 -7.94
CA ALA A 205 -10.55 2.79 -6.82
C ALA A 205 -9.16 2.13 -6.96
N PHE A 206 -8.56 2.15 -8.15
CA PHE A 206 -7.30 1.44 -8.39
C PHE A 206 -6.12 2.04 -7.59
N PRO A 207 -5.28 1.20 -6.99
CA PRO A 207 -4.23 1.62 -6.06
C PRO A 207 -2.93 2.02 -6.77
N LEU A 208 -3.05 2.90 -7.77
CA LEU A 208 -1.91 3.35 -8.58
C LEU A 208 -1.53 4.81 -8.31
N ALA A 209 -2.07 5.41 -7.23
CA ALA A 209 -1.78 6.80 -6.90
C ALA A 209 -0.75 6.97 -5.77
N SER A 210 -0.20 5.88 -5.22
CA SER A 210 0.86 6.02 -4.23
C SER A 210 2.08 6.72 -4.85
N ALA A 211 2.59 7.72 -4.14
CA ALA A 211 3.82 8.42 -4.48
C ALA A 211 5.09 7.67 -4.01
N ASP A 212 4.92 6.49 -3.41
CA ASP A 212 6.04 5.71 -2.90
C ASP A 212 6.89 5.12 -4.01
N LEU A 213 8.18 4.98 -3.72
CA LEU A 213 9.07 4.23 -4.59
C LEU A 213 8.56 2.78 -4.66
N PRO A 214 8.45 2.21 -5.88
CA PRO A 214 7.91 0.87 -6.04
C PRO A 214 8.76 -0.13 -5.28
N ALA A 215 8.14 -0.83 -4.33
CA ALA A 215 8.75 -2.01 -3.74
C ALA A 215 8.78 -3.15 -4.77
N PRO A 216 9.74 -4.09 -4.66
CA PRO A 216 9.71 -5.34 -5.42
C PRO A 216 8.34 -6.03 -5.26
N LEU A 217 7.78 -6.57 -6.35
CA LEU A 217 6.51 -7.28 -6.26
C LEU A 217 6.69 -8.58 -5.46
N PRO A 218 5.62 -9.13 -4.85
CA PRO A 218 5.70 -10.42 -4.19
C PRO A 218 6.25 -11.50 -5.14
N GLY A 219 7.40 -12.09 -4.80
CA GLY A 219 8.09 -13.09 -5.61
C GLY A 219 9.29 -12.54 -6.40
N ASP A 220 9.42 -11.22 -6.52
CA ASP A 220 10.65 -10.60 -7.03
C ASP A 220 11.73 -10.61 -5.96
N PRO A 221 13.00 -10.81 -6.34
CA PRO A 221 14.10 -10.66 -5.41
C PRO A 221 14.10 -9.23 -4.86
N PRO A 222 14.44 -9.04 -3.57
CA PRO A 222 14.64 -7.70 -3.04
C PRO A 222 15.70 -6.97 -3.85
N ALA A 223 15.57 -5.65 -3.99
CA ALA A 223 16.59 -4.84 -4.64
C ALA A 223 17.96 -5.11 -4.00
N GLU A 224 18.93 -5.53 -4.79
CA GLU A 224 20.30 -5.70 -4.34
C GLU A 224 20.96 -4.32 -4.25
N GLY A 225 21.31 -3.88 -3.04
CA GLY A 225 21.93 -2.58 -2.81
C GLY A 225 20.96 -1.50 -2.33
N GLY A 226 21.41 -0.25 -2.42
CA GLY A 226 20.69 0.91 -1.89
C GLY A 226 20.62 1.02 -0.37
N ILE A 227 20.26 2.22 0.08
CA ILE A 227 20.20 2.56 1.49
C ILE A 227 18.83 3.16 1.83
N LEU A 228 18.46 3.07 3.11
CA LEU A 228 17.34 3.83 3.64
C LEU A 228 17.67 5.32 3.62
N TYR A 229 16.86 6.13 2.96
CA TYR A 229 16.93 7.60 3.04
C TYR A 229 16.00 8.13 4.13
N GLY A 230 14.81 7.55 4.26
CA GLY A 230 13.83 7.94 5.25
C GLY A 230 12.47 7.31 4.97
N VAL A 231 11.41 8.00 5.40
CA VAL A 231 10.03 7.62 5.12
C VAL A 231 9.33 8.77 4.40
N ASN A 232 8.40 8.43 3.52
CA ASN A 232 7.49 9.38 2.93
C ASN A 232 6.55 9.88 4.05
N PRO A 233 6.48 11.20 4.31
CA PRO A 233 5.67 11.74 5.40
C PRO A 233 4.17 11.56 5.16
N ASP A 234 3.72 11.43 3.91
CA ASP A 234 2.30 11.37 3.56
C ASP A 234 1.76 9.93 3.65
N SER A 235 2.51 8.95 3.14
CA SER A 235 2.11 7.53 3.13
C SER A 235 2.72 6.69 4.25
N GLY A 236 3.81 7.15 4.87
CA GLY A 236 4.65 6.34 5.75
C GLY A 236 5.53 5.32 5.00
N GLY A 237 5.49 5.31 3.66
CA GLY A 237 6.24 4.40 2.81
C GLY A 237 7.75 4.58 2.96
N ILE A 238 8.50 3.49 2.79
CA ILE A 238 9.96 3.50 2.95
C ILE A 238 10.63 4.06 1.70
N VAL A 239 11.49 5.06 1.88
CA VAL A 239 12.35 5.57 0.80
C VAL A 239 13.66 4.79 0.82
N TRP A 240 13.68 3.65 0.12
CA TRP A 240 14.88 2.85 -0.11
C TRP A 240 15.39 3.13 -1.52
N TRP A 241 16.63 3.60 -1.65
CA TRP A 241 17.15 4.03 -2.93
C TRP A 241 18.60 3.61 -3.14
N ASP A 242 18.88 3.09 -4.34
CA ASP A 242 20.24 2.83 -4.79
C ASP A 242 20.69 3.88 -5.80
N ARG A 243 21.46 4.85 -5.29
CA ARG A 243 22.09 5.89 -6.12
C ARG A 243 23.17 5.34 -7.06
N TRP A 244 23.76 4.19 -6.72
CA TRP A 244 24.85 3.57 -7.49
C TRP A 244 24.35 2.73 -8.67
N ALA A 245 23.04 2.43 -8.70
CA ALA A 245 22.38 1.79 -9.82
C ALA A 245 21.90 2.78 -10.90
N GLN A 246 22.05 4.09 -10.66
CA GLN A 246 21.58 5.15 -11.57
C GLN A 246 22.64 5.52 -12.60
N GLU A 247 22.22 6.12 -13.73
CA GLU A 247 23.17 6.62 -14.74
C GLU A 247 24.12 7.68 -14.18
N ASN A 248 23.66 8.46 -13.20
CA ASN A 248 24.44 9.47 -12.51
C ASN A 248 24.28 9.31 -10.99
N HIS A 249 25.40 9.15 -10.30
CA HIS A 249 25.43 8.87 -8.85
C HIS A 249 25.45 10.15 -7.99
N ASN A 250 25.53 11.32 -8.61
CA ASN A 250 25.67 12.59 -7.90
C ASN A 250 24.39 12.93 -7.13
N SER A 251 24.56 13.47 -5.92
CA SER A 251 23.46 13.93 -5.06
C SER A 251 23.72 15.34 -4.53
N VAL A 252 22.66 16.15 -4.43
CA VAL A 252 22.71 17.50 -3.86
C VAL A 252 21.78 17.58 -2.66
N VAL A 253 22.30 17.99 -1.49
CA VAL A 253 21.53 18.15 -0.25
C VAL A 253 21.47 19.63 0.12
N LEU A 254 20.28 20.22 0.05
CA LEU A 254 20.03 21.63 0.37
C LEU A 254 19.14 21.72 1.61
N ALA A 255 19.57 22.48 2.62
CA ALA A 255 18.75 22.76 3.79
C ALA A 255 19.18 24.08 4.46
N ARG A 256 18.25 24.70 5.19
CA ARG A 256 18.57 25.81 6.10
C ARG A 256 19.37 25.30 7.30
N SER A 257 20.12 26.18 7.96
CA SER A 257 20.80 25.83 9.21
C SER A 257 19.80 25.30 10.24
N GLY A 258 20.15 24.21 10.93
CA GLY A 258 19.28 23.53 11.89
C GLY A 258 18.24 22.58 11.28
N ALA A 259 18.07 22.51 9.96
CA ALA A 259 17.07 21.66 9.32
C ALA A 259 17.47 20.17 9.19
N GLY A 260 18.59 19.76 9.81
CA GLY A 260 19.04 18.36 9.82
C GLY A 260 19.95 17.94 8.67
N LYS A 261 20.50 18.88 7.86
CA LYS A 261 21.46 18.58 6.76
C LYS A 261 22.58 17.66 7.21
N SER A 262 23.34 18.07 8.23
CA SER A 262 24.52 17.33 8.68
C SER A 262 24.14 16.00 9.32
N TYR A 263 22.96 15.89 9.94
CA TYR A 263 22.45 14.61 10.45
C TYR A 263 22.17 13.63 9.31
N PHE A 264 21.44 14.09 8.28
CA PHE A 264 21.13 13.30 7.10
C PHE A 264 22.41 12.82 6.38
N VAL A 265 23.36 13.73 6.11
CA VAL A 265 24.61 13.38 5.43
C VAL A 265 25.45 12.40 6.24
N LYS A 266 25.54 12.55 7.58
CA LYS A 266 26.25 11.59 8.44
C LYS A 266 25.63 10.19 8.38
N LEU A 267 24.30 10.09 8.37
CA LEU A 267 23.61 8.81 8.19
C LEU A 267 23.86 8.21 6.80
N GLU A 268 23.81 9.02 5.75
CA GLU A 268 24.12 8.58 4.39
C GLU A 268 25.55 8.04 4.31
N ILE A 269 26.53 8.74 4.89
CA ILE A 269 27.93 8.29 4.97
C ILE A 269 28.02 6.93 5.65
N LEU A 270 27.44 6.79 6.84
CA LEU A 270 27.48 5.53 7.60
C LEU A 270 26.86 4.37 6.81
N ARG A 271 25.71 4.59 6.16
CA ARG A 271 25.02 3.57 5.35
C ARG A 271 25.84 3.18 4.12
N ASN A 272 26.50 4.13 3.47
CA ASN A 272 27.41 3.86 2.36
C ASN A 272 28.67 3.10 2.81
N LEU A 273 29.21 3.40 4.00
CA LEU A 273 30.33 2.65 4.58
C LEU A 273 29.95 1.18 4.82
N TYR A 274 28.72 0.88 5.27
CA TYR A 274 28.22 -0.51 5.37
C TYR A 274 28.19 -1.22 4.01
N GLN A 275 27.95 -0.49 2.93
CA GLN A 275 28.04 -0.99 1.55
C GLN A 275 29.48 -1.02 1.00
N ARG A 276 30.49 -0.76 1.85
CA ARG A 276 31.92 -0.74 1.48
C ARG A 276 32.28 0.35 0.47
N VAL A 277 31.48 1.42 0.41
CA VAL A 277 31.80 2.62 -0.37
C VAL A 277 32.87 3.43 0.37
N ARG A 278 33.89 3.90 -0.35
CA ARG A 278 34.88 4.83 0.22
C ARG A 278 34.32 6.23 0.26
N VAL A 279 34.45 6.90 1.40
CA VAL A 279 33.94 8.25 1.61
C VAL A 279 35.09 9.19 1.92
N ALA A 280 35.13 10.32 1.23
CA ALA A 280 35.98 11.46 1.54
C ALA A 280 35.08 12.69 1.78
N VAL A 281 35.37 13.47 2.83
CA VAL A 281 34.59 14.65 3.21
C VAL A 281 35.52 15.85 3.25
N ILE A 282 35.12 16.94 2.58
CA ILE A 282 35.74 18.25 2.72
C ILE A 282 34.89 19.03 3.72
N ASP A 283 35.44 19.27 4.90
CA ASP A 283 34.72 19.79 6.05
C ASP A 283 35.41 21.04 6.60
N PRO A 284 34.97 22.25 6.20
CA PRO A 284 35.53 23.50 6.71
C PRO A 284 35.06 23.85 8.13
N GLU A 285 34.05 23.15 8.67
CA GLU A 285 33.40 23.47 9.95
C GLU A 285 33.72 22.45 11.06
N ASP A 286 34.59 21.46 10.77
CA ASP A 286 34.95 20.35 11.67
C ASP A 286 33.72 19.55 12.20
N GLU A 287 32.60 19.56 11.48
CA GLU A 287 31.38 18.85 11.87
C GLU A 287 31.50 17.31 11.82
N TYR A 288 32.42 16.78 11.00
CA TYR A 288 32.53 15.36 10.67
C TYR A 288 33.72 14.67 11.35
N VAL A 289 34.59 15.41 12.06
CA VAL A 289 35.74 14.85 12.78
C VAL A 289 35.34 13.72 13.72
N ARG A 290 34.30 13.94 14.54
CA ARG A 290 33.77 12.92 15.47
C ARG A 290 33.26 11.68 14.75
N LEU A 291 32.68 11.84 13.55
CA LEU A 291 32.23 10.70 12.75
C LEU A 291 33.43 9.93 12.22
N ALA A 292 34.44 10.63 11.68
CA ALA A 292 35.67 10.02 11.20
C ALA A 292 36.35 9.18 12.30
N ASP A 293 36.50 9.74 13.50
CA ASP A 293 37.09 9.02 14.64
C ASP A 293 36.28 7.76 15.00
N ALA A 294 34.94 7.87 15.00
CA ALA A 294 34.05 6.76 15.34
C ALA A 294 34.10 5.59 14.35
N VAL A 295 34.35 5.87 13.06
CA VAL A 295 34.43 4.83 12.01
C VAL A 295 35.87 4.40 11.71
N GLY A 296 36.86 4.87 12.47
CA GLY A 296 38.27 4.59 12.22
C GLY A 296 38.82 5.25 10.94
N GLY A 297 38.21 6.36 10.53
CA GLY A 297 38.65 7.18 9.41
C GLY A 297 39.92 7.97 9.71
N THR A 298 40.48 8.62 8.67
CA THR A 298 41.66 9.47 8.79
C THR A 298 41.27 10.93 8.64
N VAL A 299 41.65 11.76 9.60
CA VAL A 299 41.41 13.22 9.57
C VAL A 299 42.68 13.93 9.09
N MET A 300 42.61 14.58 7.94
CA MET A 300 43.70 15.39 7.39
C MET A 300 43.43 16.87 7.62
N ARG A 301 44.10 17.47 8.60
CA ARG A 301 43.98 18.90 8.90
C ARG A 301 44.90 19.74 8.03
N LEU A 302 44.40 20.14 6.86
CA LEU A 302 45.12 21.03 5.95
C LEU A 302 45.47 22.35 6.65
N GLY A 303 46.72 22.79 6.54
CA GLY A 303 47.22 24.02 7.19
C GLY A 303 47.93 23.79 8.54
N MET A 304 47.84 22.58 9.12
CA MET A 304 48.69 22.21 10.26
C MET A 304 50.14 21.98 9.83
N ALA A 305 51.09 22.29 10.71
CA ALA A 305 52.50 22.05 10.45
C ALA A 305 52.75 20.56 10.11
N GLY A 306 53.39 20.32 8.97
CA GLY A 306 53.68 18.97 8.47
C GLY A 306 52.58 18.32 7.64
N VAL A 307 51.39 18.91 7.53
CA VAL A 307 50.30 18.38 6.68
C VAL A 307 50.29 19.13 5.36
N LYS A 308 50.68 18.46 4.27
CA LYS A 308 50.72 19.02 2.92
C LYS A 308 50.06 18.06 1.94
N VAL A 309 49.30 18.61 1.00
CA VAL A 309 48.80 17.88 -0.17
C VAL A 309 49.43 18.52 -1.39
N ASN A 310 50.24 17.76 -2.12
CA ASN A 310 50.80 18.20 -3.39
C ASN A 310 49.99 17.59 -4.55
N PRO A 311 49.11 18.34 -5.22
CA PRO A 311 48.35 17.82 -6.36
C PRO A 311 49.26 17.43 -7.54
N LEU A 312 50.46 18.02 -7.61
CA LEU A 312 51.50 17.75 -8.62
C LEU A 312 52.43 16.59 -8.24
N ASP A 313 52.17 15.89 -7.13
CA ASP A 313 52.99 14.75 -6.75
C ASP A 313 52.90 13.65 -7.81
N LEU A 314 54.06 13.15 -8.24
CA LEU A 314 54.15 12.17 -9.32
C LEU A 314 54.31 10.77 -8.72
N PRO A 315 53.60 9.74 -9.25
CA PRO A 315 53.75 8.39 -8.74
C PRO A 315 55.21 7.93 -8.89
N ALA A 316 55.87 7.60 -7.79
CA ALA A 316 57.31 7.28 -7.79
C ALA A 316 57.71 6.10 -8.71
N ARG A 317 56.74 5.28 -9.16
CA ARG A 317 56.95 4.14 -10.05
C ARG A 317 56.57 4.41 -11.50
N ASP A 318 56.09 5.61 -11.82
CA ASP A 318 55.72 5.98 -13.17
C ASP A 318 56.90 6.67 -13.87
N THR A 319 57.61 5.91 -14.70
CA THR A 319 58.82 6.36 -15.40
C THR A 319 58.54 6.90 -16.80
N ARG A 320 57.26 7.09 -17.17
CA ARG A 320 56.92 7.59 -18.51
C ARG A 320 57.37 9.07 -18.65
N PRO A 321 57.83 9.49 -19.84
CA PRO A 321 58.30 10.87 -20.03
C PRO A 321 57.16 11.92 -19.99
N ASP A 322 55.90 11.49 -20.19
CA ASP A 322 54.71 12.35 -20.24
C ASP A 322 53.91 12.39 -18.92
N VAL A 323 54.47 11.87 -17.82
CA VAL A 323 53.81 11.77 -16.51
C VAL A 323 53.33 13.11 -15.98
N LEU A 324 54.16 14.15 -16.12
CA LEU A 324 53.79 15.51 -15.71
C LEU A 324 52.63 16.05 -16.55
N THR A 325 52.65 15.84 -17.87
CA THR A 325 51.58 16.27 -18.78
C THR A 325 50.26 15.57 -18.47
N ARG A 326 50.29 14.26 -18.22
CA ARG A 326 49.10 13.49 -17.82
C ARG A 326 48.54 13.94 -16.48
N ARG A 327 49.42 14.22 -15.52
CA ARG A 327 49.02 14.75 -14.20
C ARG A 327 48.39 16.13 -14.33
N GLY A 328 48.94 16.99 -15.18
CA GLY A 328 48.35 18.30 -15.51
C GLY A 328 46.96 18.17 -16.15
N LEU A 329 46.79 17.28 -17.13
CA LEU A 329 45.48 17.04 -17.77
C LEU A 329 44.43 16.51 -16.78
N PHE A 330 44.82 15.63 -15.85
CA PHE A 330 43.95 15.14 -14.78
C PHE A 330 43.45 16.25 -13.85
N LEU A 331 44.22 17.32 -13.63
CA LEU A 331 43.79 18.45 -12.80
C LEU A 331 42.77 19.36 -13.51
N HIS A 332 42.62 19.23 -14.84
CA HIS A 332 41.66 20.00 -15.64
C HIS A 332 40.31 19.30 -15.85
N THR A 333 40.21 18.02 -15.51
CA THR A 333 39.01 17.18 -15.62
C THR A 333 38.42 16.89 -14.25
#